data_AF-A0A967WK82-F1
#
_entry.id   AF-A0A967WK82-F1
#
_cell.length_a   1.000
_cell.length_b   1.000
_cell.length_c   1.000
_cell.angle_alpha   90.00
_cell.angle_beta   90.00
_cell.angle_gamma   90.00
#
_symmetry.space_group_name_H-M   'P 1'
#
loop_
_entity.id
_entity.type
_entity.pdbx_description
1 polymer ?
#
loop_
_entity_poly.entity_id
_entity_poly.type
_entity_poly.pdbx_seq_one_letter_code
_entity_poly.pdbx_strand_id
1 'polypeptide(L)' 'LSGNIDDLIIEADPGRLTQILNNLISNACKFSPKGSEVAISALRDGNHVRIYVVDQGPGIP' A
#
# COMPACT_ATOMS: atom_id res chain seq x y z
N LEU A 1 13.12 7.11 5.41
CA LEU A 1 13.04 5.68 5.04
C LEU A 1 13.61 5.55 3.65
N SER A 2 14.91 5.22 3.51
CA SER A 2 15.65 5.25 2.24
C SER A 2 16.01 3.84 1.75
N GLY A 3 15.04 2.91 1.76
CA GLY A 3 15.20 1.63 1.10
C GLY A 3 14.85 1.80 -0.38
N ASN A 4 15.72 1.33 -1.29
CA ASN A 4 15.36 1.29 -2.70
C ASN A 4 14.25 0.22 -2.88
N ILE A 5 13.13 0.61 -3.48
CA ILE A 5 12.03 -0.32 -3.80
C ILE A 5 12.50 -1.39 -4.80
N ASP A 6 13.51 -1.07 -5.61
CA ASP A 6 14.08 -1.98 -6.62
C ASP A 6 14.65 -3.28 -6.01
N ASP A 7 14.93 -3.30 -4.69
CA ASP A 7 15.47 -4.45 -3.96
C ASP A 7 14.38 -5.31 -3.25
N LEU A 8 13.10 -5.00 -3.46
CA LEU A 8 11.96 -5.71 -2.86
C LEU A 8 11.33 -6.68 -3.86
N ILE A 9 11.86 -7.90 -3.90
CA ILE A 9 11.36 -8.99 -4.74
C ILE A 9 10.64 -10.02 -3.86
N ILE A 10 9.44 -10.43 -4.27
CA ILE A 10 8.64 -11.49 -3.64
C ILE A 10 8.12 -12.47 -4.68
N GLU A 11 7.85 -13.70 -4.27
CA GLU A 11 7.12 -14.67 -5.07
C GLU A 11 5.61 -14.53 -4.79
N ALA A 12 4.84 -14.14 -5.81
CA ALA A 12 3.40 -13.93 -5.70
C ALA A 12 2.72 -14.07 -7.07
N ASP A 13 1.39 -14.24 -7.08
CA ASP A 13 0.58 -14.06 -8.29
C ASP A 13 0.46 -12.55 -8.60
N PRO A 14 0.97 -12.06 -9.75
CA PRO A 14 0.99 -10.63 -10.06
C PRO A 14 -0.42 -10.03 -10.19
N GLY A 15 -1.38 -10.80 -10.68
CA GLY A 15 -2.76 -10.36 -10.87
C GLY A 15 -3.47 -10.16 -9.54
N ARG A 16 -3.34 -11.12 -8.62
CA ARG A 16 -3.91 -11.03 -7.26
C ARG A 16 -3.28 -9.90 -6.46
N LEU A 17 -1.96 -9.71 -6.56
CA LEU A 17 -1.29 -8.59 -5.88
C LEU A 17 -1.79 -7.25 -6.41
N THR A 18 -1.90 -7.10 -7.73
CA THR A 18 -2.46 -5.89 -8.36
C THR A 18 -3.89 -5.63 -7.90
N GLN A 19 -4.72 -6.67 -7.84
CA GLN A 19 -6.11 -6.56 -7.38
C GLN A 19 -6.19 -6.08 -5.93
N ILE A 20 -5.41 -6.67 -5.02
CA ILE A 20 -5.39 -6.28 -3.60
C ILE A 20 -4.95 -4.82 -3.46
N LEU A 21 -3.85 -4.42 -4.12
CA LEU A 21 -3.35 -3.05 -4.06
C LEU A 21 -4.36 -2.05 -4.62
N ASN A 22 -4.99 -2.35 -5.75
CA ASN A 22 -6.04 -1.50 -6.33
C ASN A 22 -7.21 -1.31 -5.37
N ASN A 23 -7.66 -2.38 -4.70
CA ASN A 23 -8.75 -2.29 -3.73
C ASN A 23 -8.39 -1.38 -2.55
N LEU A 24 -7.18 -1.54 -1.99
CA LEU A 24 -6.73 -0.74 -0.86
C LEU A 24 -6.56 0.74 -1.24
N ILE A 25 -5.89 1.02 -2.36
CA ILE A 25 -5.65 2.39 -2.84
C ILE A 25 -6.97 3.06 -3.24
N SER A 26 -7.87 2.34 -3.92
CA SER A 26 -9.17 2.89 -4.29
C SER A 26 -10.00 3.27 -3.07
N ASN A 27 -10.00 2.42 -2.03
CA ASN A 27 -10.66 2.74 -0.78
C ASN A 27 -10.05 3.96 -0.10
N ALA A 28 -8.72 4.02 0.02
CA ALA A 28 -8.02 5.17 0.59
C ALA A 28 -8.40 6.47 -0.12
N CYS A 29 -8.37 6.51 -1.46
CA CYS A 29 -8.78 7.68 -2.24
C CYS A 29 -10.26 8.04 -2.09
N LYS A 30 -11.13 7.03 -2.00
CA LYS A 30 -12.59 7.22 -1.90
C LYS A 30 -13.03 7.75 -0.54
N PHE A 31 -12.40 7.29 0.54
CA PHE A 31 -12.83 7.58 1.91
C PHE A 31 -12.02 8.69 2.58
N SER A 32 -10.92 9.12 1.98
CA SER A 32 -10.16 10.27 2.46
C SER A 32 -10.82 11.61 2.13
N PRO A 33 -10.59 12.65 2.94
CA PRO A 33 -10.99 14.02 2.61
C PRO A 33 -10.45 14.48 1.26
N LYS A 34 -11.20 15.34 0.57
CA LYS A 34 -10.79 15.85 -0.75
C LYS A 34 -9.46 16.62 -0.64
N GLY A 35 -8.48 16.20 -1.43
CA GLY A 35 -7.17 16.85 -1.49
C GLY A 35 -6.19 16.43 -0.40
N SER A 36 -6.53 15.48 0.47
CA SER A 36 -5.57 14.88 1.39
C SER A 36 -4.64 13.91 0.67
N GLU A 37 -3.48 13.70 1.27
CA GLU A 37 -2.47 12.75 0.76
C GLU A 37 -2.83 11.32 1.13
N VAL A 38 -2.63 10.40 0.16
CA VAL A 38 -2.56 8.95 0.39
C VAL A 38 -1.11 8.53 0.18
N ALA A 39 -0.45 8.06 1.22
CA ALA A 39 0.95 7.67 1.18
C ALA A 39 1.10 6.15 1.00
N ILE A 40 1.94 5.75 0.05
CA ILE A 40 2.24 4.34 -0.24
C ILE A 40 3.72 4.10 0.02
N SER A 41 4.04 3.07 0.78
CA SER A 41 5.43 2.66 1.02
C SER A 41 5.55 1.15 1.16
N ALA A 42 6.75 0.63 0.96
CA ALA A 42 7.07 -0.77 1.16
C ALA A 42 8.43 -0.90 1.86
N LEU A 43 8.55 -1.89 2.74
CA LEU A 43 9.81 -2.20 3.40
C LEU A 43 9.94 -3.70 3.65
N ARG A 44 11.19 -4.17 3.67
CA ARG A 44 11.52 -5.53 4.08
C ARG A 44 11.29 -5.67 5.59
N ASP A 45 10.49 -6.66 5.97
CA ASP A 45 10.17 -7.03 7.35
C ASP A 45 10.53 -8.51 7.54
N GLY A 46 11.79 -8.76 7.90
CA GLY A 46 12.38 -10.10 7.90
C GLY A 46 12.35 -10.74 6.51
N ASN A 47 11.65 -11.87 6.41
CA ASN A 47 11.47 -12.62 5.16
C ASN A 47 10.25 -12.16 4.34
N HIS A 48 9.55 -11.13 4.78
CA HIS A 48 8.37 -10.59 4.10
C HIS A 48 8.64 -9.19 3.58
N VAL A 49 7.78 -8.75 2.66
CA VAL A 49 7.64 -7.33 2.31
C VAL A 49 6.35 -6.84 2.93
N ARG A 50 6.45 -5.77 3.71
CA ARG A 50 5.31 -5.07 4.29
C ARG A 50 5.02 -3.83 3.46
N ILE A 51 3.83 -3.80 2.88
CA ILE A 51 3.32 -2.67 2.11
C ILE A 51 2.35 -1.89 2.99
N TYR A 52 2.50 -0.57 3.00
CA TYR A 52 1.63 0.36 3.70
C TYR A 52 0.87 1.20 2.69
N VAL A 53 -0.44 1.30 2.89
CA VAL A 53 -1.31 2.30 2.27
C VAL A 53 -1.89 3.10 3.41
N VAL A 54 -1.49 4.36 3.54
CA VAL A 54 -1.86 5.24 4.65
C VAL A 54 -2.72 6.36 4.12
N ASP A 55 -3.89 6.52 4.71
CA ASP A 55 -4.90 7.49 4.31
C ASP A 55 -5.38 8.31 5.53
N GLN A 56 -6.22 9.33 5.28
CA GLN A 56 -6.73 10.24 6.31
C GLN A 56 -8.26 10.14 6.44
N GLY A 57 -8.83 9.03 6.01
CA GLY A 57 -10.25 8.72 6.13
C GLY A 57 -10.67 8.39 7.56
N PRO A 58 -11.98 8.17 7.79
CA PRO A 58 -12.53 7.90 9.12
C PRO A 58 -12.16 6.52 9.70
N GLY A 59 -11.36 5.72 8.99
CA GLY A 59 -11.09 4.33 9.33
C GLY A 59 -12.27 3.40 9.04
N ILE A 60 -12.23 2.22 9.65
CA ILE A 60 -13.30 1.21 9.59
C ILE A 60 -13.98 1.15 10.96
N PRO A 61 -15.32 1.07 11.05
CA PRO A 61 -16.04 0.88 12.31
C PRO A 61 -15.73 -0.43 13.03
#